data_AF-W4V4N4-F1
#
_entry.id   AF-W4V4N4-F1
#
_cell.length_a   1.000
_cell.length_b   1.000
_cell.length_c   1.000
_cell.angle_alpha   90.00
_cell.angle_beta   90.00
_cell.angle_gamma   90.00
#
_symmetry.space_group_name_H-M   'P 1'
#
loop_
_entity.id
_entity.type
_entity.pdbx_description
1 polymer ?
#
loop_
_entity_poly.entity_id
_entity_poly.type
_entity_poly.pdbx_seq_one_letter_code
_entity_poly.pdbx_strand_id
1 'polypeptide(L)' 'MITDKLLSESKLTLDEIDYFITSDQSTRIWEAQVKALGIPFEKSLSLFYKHANTVSAMSR' A
#
# COMPACT_ATOMS: atom_id res chain seq x y z
N MET A 1 -4.67 8.72 -9.34
CA MET A 1 -4.49 8.35 -7.91
C MET A 1 -3.16 8.89 -7.40
N ILE A 2 -2.93 8.93 -6.08
CA ILE A 2 -1.61 9.32 -5.53
C ILE A 2 -0.50 8.39 -6.03
N THR A 3 -0.82 7.10 -6.22
CA THR A 3 0.08 6.08 -6.76
C THR A 3 0.61 6.43 -8.15
N ASP A 4 -0.24 6.85 -9.09
CA ASP A 4 0.18 7.23 -10.45
C ASP A 4 1.14 8.43 -10.45
N LYS A 5 0.90 9.38 -9.54
CA LYS A 5 1.76 10.54 -9.35
C LYS A 5 3.14 10.12 -8.84
N LEU A 6 3.19 9.26 -7.81
CA LEU A 6 4.44 8.77 -7.23
C LEU A 6 5.24 7.91 -8.21
N LEU A 7 4.59 7.04 -8.98
CA LEU A 7 5.22 6.24 -10.04
C LEU A 7 5.81 7.14 -11.13
N SER A 8 5.07 8.15 -11.57
CA SER A 8 5.53 9.13 -12.56
C SER A 8 6.74 9.94 -12.06
N GLU A 9 6.72 10.42 -10.82
CA GLU A 9 7.82 11.18 -10.22
C GLU A 9 9.07 10.33 -10.00
N SER A 10 8.90 9.05 -9.64
CA SER A 10 10.00 8.09 -9.44
C SER A 10 10.51 7.46 -10.74
N LYS A 11 9.79 7.62 -11.85
CA LYS A 11 10.03 6.94 -13.14
C LYS A 11 10.05 5.42 -13.02
N LEU A 12 9.34 4.88 -12.03
CA LEU A 12 9.17 3.46 -11.81
C LEU A 12 7.83 3.00 -12.35
N THR A 13 7.78 1.75 -12.75
CA THR A 13 6.55 1.02 -13.04
C THR A 13 6.11 0.21 -11.82
N LEU A 14 4.84 -0.20 -11.79
CA LEU A 14 4.30 -0.99 -10.67
C LEU A 14 5.03 -2.34 -10.51
N ASP A 15 5.51 -2.91 -11.61
CA ASP A 15 6.23 -4.19 -11.62
C ASP A 15 7.59 -4.10 -10.91
N GLU A 16 8.21 -2.92 -10.94
CA GLU A 16 9.50 -2.59 -10.31
C GLU A 16 9.37 -2.28 -8.81
N ILE A 17 8.15 -2.22 -8.27
CA ILE A 17 7.94 -2.08 -6.83
C ILE A 17 8.11 -3.45 -6.16
N ASP A 18 9.00 -3.52 -5.18
CA ASP A 18 9.19 -4.70 -4.32
C ASP A 18 8.18 -4.75 -3.17
N TYR A 19 7.87 -3.59 -2.57
CA TYR A 19 7.03 -3.49 -1.39
C TYR A 19 5.98 -2.38 -1.52
N PHE A 20 4.72 -2.73 -1.24
CA PHE A 20 3.63 -1.78 -1.13
C PHE A 20 3.15 -1.68 0.31
N ILE A 21 3.33 -0.50 0.92
CA ILE A 21 3.01 -0.23 2.32
C ILE A 21 1.95 0.88 2.35
N THR A 22 0.84 0.63 3.05
CA THR A 22 -0.26 1.59 3.20
C THR A 22 -0.67 1.74 4.65
N SER A 23 -1.11 2.96 5.01
CA SER A 23 -1.70 3.23 6.32
C SER A 23 -3.17 2.81 6.33
N ASP A 24 -3.42 1.51 6.47
CA ASP A 24 -4.77 0.96 6.35
C ASP A 24 -5.62 1.17 7.61
N GLN A 25 -6.89 1.53 7.39
CA GLN A 25 -7.88 1.69 8.46
C GLN A 25 -8.62 0.36 8.78
N SER A 26 -8.61 -0.59 7.84
CA SER A 26 -9.12 -1.95 8.01
C SER A 26 -8.59 -2.89 6.92
N THR A 27 -8.57 -4.19 7.19
CA THR A 27 -8.20 -5.25 6.22
C THR A 27 -8.99 -5.18 4.92
N ARG A 28 -10.29 -4.85 4.99
CA ARG A 28 -11.15 -4.77 3.81
C ARG A 28 -10.81 -3.60 2.88
N ILE A 29 -10.34 -2.48 3.46
CA ILE A 29 -9.89 -1.31 2.68
C ILE A 29 -8.56 -1.64 2.00
N TRP A 30 -7.65 -2.28 2.74
CA TRP A 30 -6.37 -2.76 2.22
C TRP A 30 -6.56 -3.67 1.00
N GLU A 31 -7.36 -4.73 1.13
CA GLU A 31 -7.63 -5.69 0.05
C GLU A 31 -8.23 -5.00 -1.20
N ALA A 32 -9.14 -4.05 -0.98
CA ALA A 32 -9.76 -3.30 -2.07
C ALA A 32 -8.75 -2.41 -2.80
N GLN A 33 -7.81 -1.79 -2.08
CA GLN A 33 -6.76 -0.95 -2.66
C GLN A 33 -5.74 -1.77 -3.45
N VAL A 34 -5.26 -2.87 -2.86
CA VAL A 34 -4.34 -3.81 -3.53
C VAL A 34 -4.96 -4.32 -4.84
N LYS A 35 -6.24 -4.70 -4.80
CA LYS A 35 -6.98 -5.13 -6.00
C LYS A 35 -7.17 -4.02 -7.03
N ALA A 36 -7.52 -2.81 -6.59
CA ALA A 36 -7.74 -1.67 -7.50
C ALA A 36 -6.46 -1.22 -8.21
N LEU A 37 -5.31 -1.37 -7.55
CA LEU A 37 -4.00 -1.00 -8.09
C LEU A 37 -3.35 -2.14 -8.88
N GLY A 38 -3.92 -3.35 -8.89
CA GLY A 38 -3.33 -4.50 -9.57
C GLY A 38 -2.04 -5.01 -8.92
N ILE A 39 -1.85 -4.74 -7.62
CA ILE A 39 -0.65 -5.13 -6.89
C ILE A 39 -0.80 -6.59 -6.43
N PRO A 40 0.20 -7.47 -6.66
CA PRO A 40 0.19 -8.81 -6.07
C PRO A 40 0.17 -8.74 -4.54
N PHE A 41 -0.70 -9.53 -3.89
CA PHE A 41 -0.90 -9.47 -2.44
C PHE A 41 0.39 -9.75 -1.65
N GLU A 42 1.25 -10.62 -2.16
CA GLU A 42 2.55 -10.97 -1.61
C GLU A 42 3.53 -9.79 -1.54
N LYS A 43 3.36 -8.78 -2.41
CA LYS A 43 4.16 -7.54 -2.39
C LYS A 43 3.61 -6.52 -1.38
N SER A 44 2.40 -6.74 -0.85
CA SER A 44 1.78 -5.81 0.08
C SER A 44 2.06 -6.20 1.53
N LEU A 45 2.76 -5.31 2.24
CA LEU A 45 3.05 -5.46 3.65
C LEU A 45 2.10 -4.58 4.46
N SER A 46 1.13 -5.19 5.14
CA SER A 46 0.27 -4.53 6.11
C SER A 46 0.53 -5.09 7.51
N LEU A 47 0.79 -4.24 8.49
CA LEU A 47 0.91 -4.63 9.90
C LEU A 47 -0.41 -4.47 10.66
N PHE A 48 -1.48 -4.06 9.97
CA PHE A 48 -2.79 -3.81 10.57
C PHE A 48 -3.33 -5.03 11.32
N TYR A 49 -3.20 -6.24 10.75
CA TYR A 49 -3.68 -7.47 11.38
C TYR A 49 -3.04 -7.75 12.76
N LYS A 50 -1.84 -7.20 13.00
CA LYS A 50 -1.06 -7.44 14.21
C LYS A 50 -1.14 -6.31 15.22
N HIS A 51 -1.21 -5.06 14.75
CA HIS A 51 -1.08 -3.88 15.59
C HIS A 51 -2.29 -2.93 15.53
N ALA A 52 -3.32 -3.26 14.73
CA ALA A 52 -4.43 -2.37 14.41
C ALA A 52 -3.94 -1.01 13.85
N ASN A 53 -4.83 -0.02 13.78
CA ASN A 53 -4.45 1.30 13.32
C ASN A 53 -3.71 2.08 14.43
N THR A 54 -2.40 2.19 14.31
CA THR A 54 -1.55 2.97 15.22
C THR A 54 -1.33 4.41 14.76
N VAL A 55 -2.14 4.90 13.80
CA VAL A 55 -2.21 6.26 13.25
C VAL A 55 -0.82 6.85 12.98
N SER A 56 -0.24 7.56 13.95
CA SER A 56 1.05 8.25 13.85
C SER A 56 2.27 7.34 13.69
N ALA A 57 2.17 6.04 13.99
CA ALA A 57 3.26 5.09 13.69
C ALA A 57 3.19 4.51 12.26
N MET A 58 2.09 4.72 11.53
CA MET A 58 1.93 4.30 10.12
C MET A 58 2.04 5.46 9.14
N SER A 59 2.11 6.70 9.62
CA SER A 59 2.31 7.91 8.82
C SER A 59 3.51 8.69 9.35
N ARG A 60 4.66 8.56 8.70
CA ARG A 60 5.73 9.55 8.75
C ARG A 60 6.21 9.84 7.34
#